data_AF-A0A1M7J8S2-F1
#
_entry.id   AF-A0A1M7J8S2-F1
#
_cell.length_a   1.000
_cell.length_b   1.000
_cell.length_c   1.000
_cell.angle_alpha   90.00
_cell.angle_beta   90.00
_cell.angle_gamma   90.00
#
_symmetry.space_group_name_H-M   'P 1'
#
loop_
_entity.id
_entity.type
_entity.pdbx_description
1 polymer ?
#
loop_
_entity_poly.entity_id
_entity_poly.type
_entity_poly.pdbx_seq_one_letter_code
_entity_poly.pdbx_strand_id
1 'polypeptide(L)'
;MNKHLLLFTVIFFTSCCFAFAQNKVDKYCQVIVGPKNGLTVKRIAKISFGENKDLFALKDTTVLQKLHYDVNHLVTETDVLNYMSKSGWTLVNIHSAFQYTNYEMLYFKKAFDISELAETPSN
;
A
#
# COMPACT_ATOMS: atom_id res chain seq x y z
N MET A 1 -26.82 -14.22 40.27
CA MET A 1 -25.94 -14.42 39.10
C MET A 1 -24.87 -15.44 39.49
N ASN A 2 -24.81 -16.60 38.82
CA ASN A 2 -23.88 -17.66 39.20
C ASN A 2 -22.44 -17.16 39.00
N LYS A 3 -21.60 -17.27 40.03
CA LYS A 3 -20.20 -16.82 40.02
C LYS A 3 -19.41 -17.42 38.84
N HIS A 4 -19.77 -18.64 38.44
CA HIS A 4 -19.21 -19.33 37.28
C HIS A 4 -19.61 -18.70 35.94
N LEU A 5 -20.83 -18.16 35.81
CA LEU A 5 -21.28 -17.47 34.59
C LEU A 5 -20.49 -16.17 34.38
N LEU A 6 -20.27 -15.42 35.46
CA LEU A 6 -19.51 -14.16 35.44
C LEU A 6 -18.04 -14.41 35.06
N LEU A 7 -17.43 -15.48 35.61
CA LEU A 7 -16.07 -15.90 35.26
C LEU A 7 -15.94 -16.26 33.77
N PHE A 8 -16.92 -16.99 33.23
CA PHE A 8 -16.92 -17.39 31.82
C PHE A 8 -17.02 -16.19 30.87
N THR A 9 -17.86 -15.20 31.20
CA THR A 9 -17.99 -13.97 30.41
C THR A 9 -16.70 -13.15 30.41
N VAL A 10 -16.03 -13.05 31.56
CA VAL A 10 -14.75 -12.33 31.67
C VAL A 10 -13.66 -13.02 30.84
N ILE A 11 -13.53 -14.34 30.94
CA ILE A 11 -12.52 -15.09 30.16
C ILE A 11 -12.79 -14.95 28.65
N PHE A 12 -14.04 -15.07 28.23
CA PHE A 12 -14.42 -14.92 26.83
C PHE A 12 -14.10 -13.51 26.28
N PHE A 13 -14.43 -12.46 27.04
CA PHE A 13 -14.10 -11.09 26.65
C PHE A 13 -12.59 -10.83 26.58
N THR A 14 -11.82 -11.35 27.55
CA THR A 14 -10.35 -11.19 27.54
C THR A 14 -9.68 -11.95 26.41
N SER A 15 -10.20 -13.12 26.01
CA SER A 15 -9.68 -13.89 24.88
C SER A 15 -9.85 -13.16 23.54
N CYS A 16 -10.99 -12.49 23.35
CA CYS A 16 -11.23 -11.69 22.14
C CYS A 16 -10.27 -10.50 22.00
N CYS A 17 -9.79 -9.91 23.10
CA CYS A 17 -8.87 -8.76 23.04
C CYS A 17 -7.51 -9.09 22.41
N PHE A 18 -7.01 -10.33 22.54
CA PHE A 18 -5.71 -10.72 21.97
C PHE A 18 -5.76 -10.95 20.45
N ALA A 19 -6.93 -11.22 19.87
CA ALA A 19 -7.09 -11.45 18.44
C ALA A 19 -6.92 -10.16 17.59
N PHE A 20 -7.01 -8.98 18.21
CA PHE A 20 -6.95 -7.69 17.52
C PHE A 20 -5.55 -7.06 17.46
N ALA A 21 -4.56 -7.64 18.13
CA ALA A 21 -3.17 -7.21 18.03
C ALA A 21 -2.50 -7.84 16.80
N GLN A 22 -3.05 -7.61 15.60
CA GLN A 22 -2.36 -7.94 14.37
C GLN A 22 -1.21 -6.96 14.18
N ASN A 23 0.02 -7.47 14.24
CA ASN A 23 1.20 -6.67 13.93
C ASN A 23 1.15 -6.29 12.45
N LYS A 24 0.97 -5.00 12.20
CA LYS A 24 0.94 -4.43 10.85
C LYS A 24 2.21 -3.66 10.55
N VAL A 25 2.64 -3.70 9.30
CA VAL A 25 3.78 -2.97 8.80
C VAL A 25 3.32 -2.09 7.65
N ASP A 26 3.63 -0.80 7.74
CA ASP A 26 3.40 0.13 6.64
C ASP A 26 4.41 -0.15 5.52
N LYS A 27 3.90 -0.31 4.30
CA LYS A 27 4.69 -0.39 3.07
C LYS A 27 4.34 0.77 2.17
N TYR A 28 5.32 1.21 1.38
CA TYR A 28 5.23 2.44 0.60
C TYR A 28 5.44 2.16 -0.88
N CYS A 29 4.80 2.98 -1.72
CA CYS A 29 5.09 3.03 -3.15
C CYS A 29 5.08 4.48 -3.65
N GLN A 30 5.73 4.68 -4.79
CA GLN A 30 5.74 5.93 -5.52
C GLN A 30 4.95 5.74 -6.81
N VAL A 31 4.11 6.71 -7.16
CA VAL A 31 3.49 6.82 -8.48
C VAL A 31 3.93 8.13 -9.13
N ILE A 32 4.46 8.04 -10.34
CA ILE A 32 4.85 9.20 -11.14
C ILE A 32 3.82 9.40 -12.25
N VAL A 33 3.25 10.59 -12.35
CA VAL A 33 2.27 10.95 -13.39
C VAL A 33 2.80 12.08 -14.25
N GLY A 34 2.92 11.86 -15.56
CA GLY A 34 3.44 12.88 -16.46
C GLY A 34 3.55 12.42 -17.92
N PRO A 35 4.16 13.21 -18.80
CA PRO A 35 4.27 12.89 -20.21
C PRO A 35 5.08 11.60 -20.43
N LYS A 36 4.66 10.77 -21.39
CA LYS A 36 5.31 9.48 -21.68
C LYS A 36 6.82 9.64 -21.97
N ASN A 37 7.18 10.63 -22.79
CA ASN A 37 8.55 10.87 -23.25
C ASN A 37 8.97 12.35 -23.15
N GLY A 38 8.50 13.11 -22.16
CA GLY A 38 8.86 14.52 -21.94
C GLY A 38 8.35 15.54 -22.98
N LEU A 39 8.07 15.09 -24.22
CA LEU A 39 7.68 15.92 -25.37
C LEU A 39 6.27 15.62 -25.90
N THR A 40 5.57 14.64 -25.35
CA THR A 40 4.26 14.17 -25.83
C THR A 40 3.11 14.62 -24.94
N VAL A 41 1.95 14.90 -25.55
CA VAL A 41 0.68 15.20 -24.85
C VAL A 41 0.18 13.99 -24.04
N LYS A 42 0.53 12.78 -24.47
CA LYS A 42 0.10 11.55 -23.82
C LYS A 42 0.75 11.42 -22.44
N ARG A 43 -0.05 11.60 -21.38
CA ARG A 43 0.34 11.31 -20.01
C ARG A 43 0.26 9.81 -19.73
N ILE A 44 1.07 9.37 -18.78
CA ILE A 44 1.07 8.02 -18.21
C ILE A 44 1.31 8.12 -16.71
N ALA A 45 0.81 7.13 -15.98
CA ALA A 45 1.23 6.84 -14.62
C ALA A 45 2.24 5.67 -14.62
N LYS A 46 3.18 5.70 -13.67
CA LYS A 46 4.12 4.59 -13.41
C LYS A 46 4.27 4.39 -11.91
N ILE A 47 4.07 3.17 -11.44
CA ILE A 47 4.26 2.80 -10.03
C ILE A 47 5.60 2.12 -9.78
N SER A 48 6.23 2.42 -8.65
CA SER A 48 7.47 1.81 -8.16
C SER A 48 7.35 1.50 -6.67
N PHE A 49 7.90 0.35 -6.26
CA PHE A 49 7.94 -0.11 -4.86
C PHE A 49 9.34 0.03 -4.24
N GLY A 50 10.26 0.72 -4.93
CA GLY A 50 11.67 0.84 -4.54
C GLY A 50 12.57 -0.25 -5.16
N GLU A 51 13.87 -0.09 -4.99
CA GLU A 51 14.88 -0.97 -5.60
C GLU A 51 15.18 -2.20 -4.72
N ASN A 52 15.12 -2.03 -3.40
CA ASN A 52 15.37 -3.11 -2.46
C ASN A 52 14.12 -3.99 -2.31
N LYS A 53 14.14 -5.13 -2.99
CA LYS A 53 13.03 -6.10 -3.01
C LYS A 53 12.74 -6.70 -1.64
N ASP A 54 13.73 -6.81 -0.76
CA ASP A 54 13.56 -7.39 0.57
C ASP A 54 12.72 -6.47 1.48
N LEU A 55 12.76 -5.16 1.23
CA LEU A 55 11.93 -4.19 1.94
C LEU A 55 10.46 -4.22 1.47
N PHE A 56 10.18 -4.80 0.31
CA PHE A 56 8.84 -4.94 -0.26
C PHE A 56 8.66 -6.34 -0.86
N ALA A 57 8.65 -7.36 0.01
CA ALA A 57 8.38 -8.74 -0.38
C ALA A 57 7.05 -9.22 0.22
N LEU A 58 6.06 -9.46 -0.65
CA LEU A 58 4.79 -10.10 -0.28
C LEU A 58 4.83 -11.58 -0.64
N LYS A 59 4.17 -12.42 0.16
CA LYS A 59 3.98 -13.85 -0.17
C LYS A 59 3.18 -14.01 -1.46
N ASP A 60 2.12 -13.23 -1.61
CA ASP A 60 1.32 -13.19 -2.83
C ASP A 60 1.78 -12.04 -3.75
N THR A 61 2.49 -12.40 -4.81
CA THR A 61 2.98 -11.45 -5.81
C THR A 61 1.91 -11.04 -6.82
N THR A 62 0.80 -11.76 -6.93
CA THR A 62 -0.26 -11.48 -7.91
C THR A 62 -0.94 -10.14 -7.63
N VAL A 63 -1.09 -9.80 -6.35
CA VAL A 63 -1.64 -8.51 -5.91
C VAL A 63 -0.78 -7.35 -6.42
N LEU A 64 0.54 -7.47 -6.35
CA LEU A 64 1.46 -6.43 -6.83
C LEU A 64 1.53 -6.36 -8.34
N GLN A 65 1.51 -7.50 -9.02
CA GLN A 65 1.49 -7.54 -10.48
C GLN A 65 0.22 -6.88 -11.02
N LYS A 66 -0.94 -7.17 -10.41
CA LYS A 66 -2.21 -6.53 -10.76
C LYS A 66 -2.18 -5.02 -10.48
N LEU A 67 -1.69 -4.62 -9.30
CA LEU A 67 -1.56 -3.22 -8.94
C LEU A 67 -0.66 -2.46 -9.93
N HIS A 68 0.48 -3.05 -10.28
CA HIS A 68 1.40 -2.49 -11.27
C HIS A 68 0.77 -2.39 -12.66
N TYR A 69 0.06 -3.44 -13.09
CA TYR A 69 -0.66 -3.43 -14.35
C TYR A 69 -1.71 -2.31 -14.38
N ASP A 70 -2.61 -2.28 -13.41
CA ASP A 70 -3.73 -1.33 -13.37
C ASP A 70 -3.25 0.12 -13.31
N VAL A 71 -2.30 0.44 -12.43
CA VAL A 71 -1.79 1.82 -12.28
C VAL A 71 -1.11 2.29 -13.55
N ASN A 72 -0.35 1.44 -14.26
CA ASN A 72 0.34 1.82 -15.48
C ASN A 72 -0.59 2.12 -16.67
N HIS A 73 -1.88 1.81 -16.56
CA HIS A 73 -2.90 2.18 -17.56
C HIS A 73 -3.60 3.49 -17.24
N LEU A 74 -3.34 4.09 -16.07
CA LEU A 74 -3.90 5.37 -15.68
C LEU A 74 -3.14 6.53 -16.33
N VAL A 75 -3.83 7.64 -16.54
CA VAL A 75 -3.33 8.79 -17.32
C VAL A 75 -3.31 10.06 -16.50
N THR A 76 -4.26 10.23 -15.58
CA THR A 76 -4.40 11.45 -14.77
C THR A 76 -4.04 11.19 -13.31
N GLU A 77 -3.64 12.25 -12.61
CA GLU A 77 -3.40 12.20 -11.17
C GLU A 77 -4.67 11.77 -10.41
N THR A 78 -5.83 12.32 -10.80
CA THR A 78 -7.12 12.01 -10.20
C THR A 78 -7.49 10.53 -10.34
N ASP A 79 -7.24 9.91 -11.50
CA ASP A 79 -7.48 8.47 -11.68
C ASP A 79 -6.60 7.64 -10.76
N VAL A 80 -5.31 8.02 -10.62
CA VAL A 80 -4.38 7.39 -9.69
C VAL A 80 -4.89 7.52 -8.26
N LEU A 81 -5.25 8.72 -7.82
CA LEU A 81 -5.75 8.97 -6.46
C LEU A 81 -7.01 8.14 -6.16
N ASN A 82 -7.97 8.11 -7.08
CA ASN A 82 -9.21 7.33 -6.94
C ASN A 82 -8.92 5.83 -6.89
N TYR A 83 -8.10 5.31 -7.80
CA TYR A 83 -7.77 3.89 -7.86
C TYR A 83 -6.97 3.42 -6.64
N MET A 84 -5.94 4.19 -6.24
CA MET A 84 -5.10 3.86 -5.09
C MET A 84 -5.93 3.88 -3.79
N SER A 85 -6.77 4.90 -3.61
CA SER A 85 -7.67 4.99 -2.45
C SER A 85 -8.66 3.82 -2.41
N LYS A 86 -9.29 3.49 -3.54
CA LYS A 86 -10.18 2.31 -3.66
C LYS A 86 -9.46 1.00 -3.35
N SER A 87 -8.17 0.91 -3.68
CA SER A 87 -7.31 -0.26 -3.41
C SER A 87 -6.76 -0.31 -1.98
N GLY A 88 -7.17 0.62 -1.11
CA GLY A 88 -6.79 0.70 0.30
C GLY A 88 -5.42 1.36 0.54
N TRP A 89 -4.88 2.08 -0.44
CA TRP A 89 -3.67 2.88 -0.27
C TRP A 89 -4.02 4.29 0.20
N THR A 90 -3.23 4.83 1.11
CA THR A 90 -3.38 6.18 1.65
C THR A 90 -2.30 7.08 1.07
N LEU A 91 -2.69 8.24 0.53
CA LEU A 91 -1.74 9.27 0.09
C LEU A 91 -0.98 9.81 1.30
N VAL A 92 0.36 9.86 1.23
CA VAL A 92 1.21 10.41 2.30
C VAL A 92 1.91 11.69 1.91
N ASN A 93 2.22 11.86 0.63
CA ASN A 93 2.88 13.06 0.13
C ASN A 93 2.67 13.24 -1.37
N ILE A 94 2.73 14.49 -1.83
CA ILE A 94 2.72 14.86 -3.23
C ILE A 94 3.70 16.02 -3.45
N HIS A 95 4.52 15.93 -4.50
CA HIS A 95 5.31 17.07 -4.95
C HIS A 95 5.58 17.00 -6.45
N SER A 96 5.83 18.16 -7.06
CA SER A 96 6.35 18.22 -8.43
C SER A 96 7.82 17.77 -8.44
N ALA A 97 8.20 17.05 -9.49
CA ALA A 97 9.56 16.54 -9.59
C ALA A 97 10.59 17.66 -9.75
N PHE A 98 10.26 18.71 -10.48
CA PHE A 98 11.09 19.89 -10.70
C PHE A 98 10.21 21.10 -11.03
N GLN A 99 10.71 22.32 -10.84
CA GLN A 99 9.99 23.57 -11.16
C GLN A 99 9.54 23.69 -12.63
N TYR A 100 10.12 22.89 -13.54
CA TYR A 100 9.86 22.95 -14.99
C TYR A 100 9.46 21.60 -15.59
N THR A 101 9.13 20.59 -14.78
CA THR A 101 8.68 19.31 -15.30
C THR A 101 7.20 19.10 -15.05
N ASN A 102 6.51 18.57 -16.07
CA ASN A 102 5.10 18.17 -15.98
C ASN A 102 4.93 16.80 -15.30
N TYR A 103 5.80 16.48 -14.34
CA TYR A 103 5.80 15.23 -13.59
C TYR A 103 5.39 15.50 -12.14
N GLU A 104 4.32 14.85 -11.73
CA GLU A 104 3.83 14.78 -10.36
C GLU A 104 4.33 13.48 -9.72
N MET A 105 4.90 13.58 -8.53
CA MET A 105 5.32 12.44 -7.72
C MET A 105 4.37 12.30 -6.53
N LEU A 106 3.69 11.16 -6.47
CA LEU A 106 2.76 10.80 -5.42
C LEU A 106 3.34 9.65 -4.62
N TYR A 107 3.28 9.76 -3.29
CA TYR A 107 3.71 8.71 -2.39
C TYR A 107 2.50 8.17 -1.65
N PHE A 108 2.38 6.85 -1.64
CA PHE A 108 1.29 6.16 -0.96
C PHE A 108 1.84 5.17 0.06
N LYS A 109 1.05 4.91 1.09
CA LYS A 109 1.28 3.84 2.05
C LYS A 109 0.09 2.91 2.18
N LYS A 110 0.35 1.66 2.55
CA LYS A 110 -0.68 0.69 2.94
C LYS A 110 -0.14 -0.19 4.07
N ALA A 111 -0.98 -0.44 5.06
CA ALA A 111 -0.66 -1.36 6.15
C ALA A 111 -0.92 -2.80 5.69
N PHE A 112 0.09 -3.65 5.85
CA PHE A 112 0.01 -5.09 5.60
C PHE A 112 0.20 -5.85 6.92
N ASP A 113 -0.51 -6.95 7.09
CA ASP A 113 -0.23 -7.89 8.17
C ASP A 113 1.13 -8.54 7.95
N ILE A 114 1.90 -8.76 9.02
CA ILE A 114 3.20 -9.45 8.91
C ILE A 114 3.06 -10.83 8.25
N SER A 115 1.92 -11.50 8.44
CA SER A 115 1.63 -12.79 7.81
C SER A 115 1.56 -12.74 6.27
N GLU A 116 1.29 -11.57 5.69
CA GLU A 116 1.26 -11.33 4.24
C GLU A 116 2.66 -11.12 3.65
N LEU A 117 3.66 -10.80 4.48
CA LEU A 117 5.03 -10.55 4.06
C LEU A 117 5.79 -11.85 3.86
N ALA A 118 6.61 -11.93 2.81
CA ALA A 118 7.54 -13.04 2.66
C ALA A 118 8.60 -13.00 3.76
N GLU A 119 9.09 -14.15 4.19
CA GLU A 119 10.20 -14.22 5.14
C GLU A 119 11.44 -13.61 4.49
N THR A 120 12.03 -12.61 5.14
CA THR A 120 13.31 -12.05 4.70
C THR A 120 14.35 -13.16 4.81
N PRO A 121 15.12 -13.47 3.74
CA PRO A 121 16.22 -14.41 3.88
C PRO A 121 17.19 -13.86 4.92
N SER A 122 17.39 -14.61 6.01
CA SER A 122 18.41 -14.30 7.01
C SER A 122 19.78 -14.49 6.35
N ASN A 123 20.45 -13.38 6.05
CA ASN A 123 21.89 -13.39 5.75
C ASN A 123 22.68 -13.53 7.05
#